data_AF-A0A7G9B3E0-F1
#
_entry.id   AF-A0A7G9B3E0-F1
#
_cell.length_a   1.000
_cell.length_b   1.000
_cell.length_c   1.000
_cell.angle_alpha   90.00
_cell.angle_beta   90.00
_cell.angle_gamma   90.00
#
_symmetry.space_group_name_H-M   'P 1'
#
loop_
_entity.id
_entity.type
_entity.pdbx_description
1 polymer ?
#
loop_
_entity_poly.entity_id
_entity_poly.type
_entity_poly.pdbx_seq_one_letter_code
_entity_poly.pdbx_strand_id
1 'polypeptide(L)'
;MKKMKRLLAFLLAAALLLSGTALAAEPESEVQTAAAHLKEQGILLGNERGDLMLDSGLTRAQLAALLTRLHGEGEVDPAMYEWACYFTDVPAWARPYVGYCVAMLLMNGYNSAQFGPSDMVSPEMACTVMLRTYGYANSEGSAWNYNTACAYAAAQGLLDEAAAQGSVITRGDMAVLICRALQKEAEQTPNPQGDAVLKNPDGSITITQESWSREDFSQQANPAIFTGAYTRKLYNTFRQTIVDFGTDKSAGDRCAYTMVSVEDYSIAVNLMGRMDGVLRYEHYVPANLRNYYEYLDYFAVSAAMPENYQDAYDFVQPVLEKVNQMDSDRDKVTYLNDYLCTLLTYEEGAAPGITQTFSDNGREIEAACGTYTRAFSFLCSAAKIPCIKIHSANHGWNLVYLDSQWLHVDVTNNDCSANTHNLLLSKTSLGYIDEAPEMTAFLKELIIPGSTSVN
;
A
#
# COMPACT_ATOMS: atom_id res chain seq x y z
N MET A 1 -24.02 -5.08 35.61
CA MET A 1 -22.82 -4.20 35.64
C MET A 1 -23.15 -2.69 35.57
N LYS A 2 -24.22 -2.22 36.24
CA LYS A 2 -24.62 -0.79 36.24
C LYS A 2 -24.34 -0.06 37.57
N LYS A 3 -23.70 -0.73 38.54
CA LYS A 3 -23.38 -0.19 39.88
C LYS A 3 -21.90 0.14 40.13
N MET A 4 -20.98 -0.18 39.20
CA MET A 4 -19.55 0.18 39.32
C MET A 4 -19.19 1.57 38.75
N LYS A 5 -20.10 2.25 38.04
CA LYS A 5 -19.84 3.58 37.45
C LYS A 5 -20.07 4.76 38.41
N ARG A 6 -20.51 4.52 39.66
CA ARG A 6 -20.82 5.59 40.63
C ARG A 6 -19.78 5.80 41.73
N LEU A 7 -18.72 4.98 41.77
CA LEU A 7 -17.63 5.09 42.76
C LEU A 7 -16.34 5.73 42.20
N LEU A 8 -16.20 5.91 40.89
CA LEU A 8 -15.07 6.65 40.30
C LEU A 8 -15.27 8.18 40.32
N ALA A 9 -16.49 8.66 40.51
CA ALA A 9 -16.83 10.09 40.46
C ALA A 9 -16.50 10.86 41.76
N PHE A 10 -16.08 10.17 42.83
CA PHE A 10 -15.75 10.82 44.12
C PHE A 10 -14.24 10.91 44.41
N LEU A 11 -13.37 10.37 43.55
CA LEU A 11 -11.91 10.50 43.66
C LEU A 11 -11.30 11.59 42.77
N LEU A 12 -12.09 12.23 41.89
CA LEU A 12 -11.64 13.37 41.09
C LEU A 12 -11.87 14.75 41.76
N ALA A 13 -12.59 14.81 42.88
CA ALA A 13 -12.99 16.07 43.50
C ALA A 13 -12.07 16.53 44.66
N ALA A 14 -11.02 15.75 45.00
CA ALA A 14 -10.09 16.08 46.09
C ALA A 14 -8.70 16.57 45.62
N ALA A 15 -8.46 16.67 44.30
CA ALA A 15 -7.22 17.22 43.74
C ALA A 15 -7.32 18.70 43.33
N LEU A 16 -8.47 19.34 43.54
CA LEU A 16 -8.74 20.73 43.11
C LEU A 16 -8.53 21.79 44.21
N LEU A 17 -7.85 21.46 45.31
CA LEU A 17 -7.58 22.40 46.41
C LEU A 17 -6.09 22.43 46.84
N LEU A 18 -5.18 22.43 45.87
CA LEU A 18 -3.90 23.14 46.03
C LEU A 18 -3.76 24.15 44.91
N SER A 19 -4.26 25.35 45.18
CA SER A 19 -3.94 26.59 44.48
C SER A 19 -2.46 26.92 44.66
N GLY A 20 -1.61 26.25 43.87
CA GLY A 20 -0.33 26.80 43.47
C GLY A 20 -0.59 27.80 42.34
N THR A 21 0.05 28.96 42.39
CA THR A 21 0.12 29.89 41.26
C THR A 21 0.68 29.14 40.05
N ALA A 22 -0.18 28.67 39.15
CA ALA A 22 0.25 28.21 37.85
C ALA A 22 0.84 29.42 37.12
N LEU A 23 2.16 29.45 36.95
CA LEU A 23 2.74 30.19 35.84
C LEU A 23 1.98 29.71 34.60
N ALA A 24 1.37 30.63 33.86
CA ALA A 24 0.88 30.32 32.52
C ALA A 24 2.09 29.84 31.72
N ALA A 25 2.15 28.54 31.44
CA ALA A 25 3.11 27.99 30.50
C ALA A 25 2.85 28.66 29.14
N GLU A 26 3.91 29.16 28.50
CA GLU A 26 3.78 29.64 27.12
C GLU A 26 3.25 28.49 26.25
N PRO A 27 2.38 28.79 25.26
CA PRO A 27 1.92 27.76 24.34
C PRO A 27 3.13 27.10 23.68
N GLU A 28 3.17 25.77 23.72
CA GLU A 28 4.21 24.97 23.08
C GLU A 28 4.22 25.30 21.58
N SER A 29 5.39 25.64 21.03
CA SER A 29 5.45 26.02 19.61
C SER A 29 5.18 24.80 18.73
N GLU A 30 4.68 25.06 17.53
CA GLU A 30 4.41 24.02 16.53
C GLU A 30 5.64 23.15 16.26
N VAL A 31 6.83 23.74 16.24
CA VAL A 31 8.11 23.03 16.07
C VAL A 31 8.31 21.98 17.17
N GLN A 32 8.03 22.32 18.43
CA GLN A 32 8.15 21.35 19.53
C GLN A 32 7.08 20.26 19.44
N THR A 33 5.85 20.63 19.09
CA THR A 33 4.74 19.67 18.92
C THR A 33 5.04 18.66 17.80
N ALA A 34 5.44 19.15 16.63
CA ALA A 34 5.79 18.32 15.48
C ALA A 34 6.99 17.42 15.79
N ALA A 35 8.03 17.97 16.43
CA ALA A 35 9.20 17.20 16.80
C ALA A 35 8.92 16.13 17.86
N ALA A 36 8.08 16.42 18.85
CA ALA A 36 7.65 15.45 19.85
C ALA A 36 6.86 14.30 19.20
N HIS A 37 5.95 14.63 18.29
CA HIS A 37 5.18 13.63 17.54
C HIS A 37 6.08 12.67 16.74
N LEU A 38 7.03 13.21 15.96
CA LEU A 38 7.96 12.39 15.19
C LEU A 38 8.95 11.62 16.07
N LYS A 39 9.27 12.12 17.27
CA LYS A 39 10.08 11.38 18.26
C LYS A 39 9.31 10.19 18.81
N GLU A 40 8.04 10.35 19.15
CA GLU A 40 7.18 9.24 19.62
C GLU A 40 7.06 8.14 18.57
N GLN A 41 7.02 8.51 17.29
CA GLN A 41 7.03 7.58 16.16
C GLN A 41 8.41 6.99 15.82
N GLY A 42 9.47 7.38 16.55
CA GLY A 42 10.83 6.90 16.29
C GLY A 42 11.49 7.46 15.02
N ILE A 43 10.86 8.42 14.34
CA ILE A 43 11.34 9.02 13.09
C ILE A 43 12.43 10.05 13.38
N LEU A 44 12.14 11.01 14.27
CA LEU A 44 13.08 12.06 14.65
C LEU A 44 13.81 11.69 15.94
N LEU A 45 15.06 11.24 15.78
CA LEU A 45 15.91 10.87 16.91
C LEU A 45 16.85 12.00 17.32
N GLY A 46 17.02 12.17 18.63
CA GLY A 46 17.96 13.12 19.23
C GLY A 46 19.37 12.56 19.40
N ASN A 47 20.22 13.34 20.04
CA ASN A 47 21.55 12.89 20.47
C ASN A 47 21.46 11.88 21.63
N GLU A 48 22.62 11.43 22.14
CA GLU A 48 22.71 10.46 23.25
C GLU A 48 22.00 10.90 24.54
N ARG A 49 21.73 12.20 24.71
CA ARG A 49 21.00 12.77 25.85
C ARG A 49 19.50 12.93 25.58
N GLY A 50 19.03 12.52 24.40
CA GLY A 50 17.63 12.62 23.99
C GLY A 50 17.21 14.01 23.50
N ASP A 51 18.15 14.94 23.35
CA ASP A 51 17.92 16.28 22.80
C ASP A 51 17.81 16.20 21.27
N LEU A 52 16.68 16.69 20.74
CA LEU A 52 16.34 16.63 19.33
C LEU A 52 17.12 17.63 18.46
N MET A 53 17.80 18.61 19.07
CA MET A 53 18.64 19.62 18.40
C MET A 53 17.87 20.41 17.33
N LEU A 54 16.67 20.91 17.67
CA LEU A 54 15.71 21.45 16.71
C LEU A 54 16.22 22.67 15.93
N ASP A 55 17.01 23.54 16.56
CA ASP A 55 17.59 24.72 15.91
C ASP A 55 18.82 24.40 15.05
N SER A 56 19.32 23.16 15.09
CA SER A 56 20.49 22.75 14.32
C SER A 56 20.14 22.46 12.86
N GLY A 57 21.03 22.83 11.95
CA GLY A 57 20.93 22.44 10.54
C GLY A 57 20.95 20.93 10.37
N LEU A 58 20.16 20.44 9.41
CA LEU A 58 20.12 19.01 9.06
C LEU A 58 21.19 18.70 8.01
N THR A 59 22.05 17.72 8.27
CA THR A 59 23.01 17.22 7.26
C THR A 59 22.35 16.22 6.32
N ARG A 60 22.88 16.05 5.10
CA ARG A 60 22.37 15.08 4.12
C ARG A 60 22.36 13.64 4.63
N ALA A 61 23.36 13.22 5.42
CA ALA A 61 23.36 11.89 6.04
C ALA A 61 22.26 11.75 7.11
N GLN A 62 22.01 12.80 7.89
CA GLN A 62 20.91 12.79 8.86
C GLN A 62 19.54 12.80 8.16
N LEU A 63 19.41 13.51 7.05
CA LEU A 63 18.21 13.46 6.21
C LEU A 63 17.99 12.05 5.66
N ALA A 64 19.01 11.37 5.13
CA ALA A 64 18.87 9.99 4.67
C ALA A 64 18.39 9.06 5.79
N ALA A 65 18.96 9.17 7.00
CA ALA A 65 18.51 8.40 8.15
C ALA A 65 17.07 8.71 8.55
N LEU A 66 16.69 10.00 8.52
CA LEU A 66 15.32 10.43 8.81
C LEU A 66 14.34 9.89 7.76
N LEU A 67 14.65 10.03 6.47
CA LEU A 67 13.84 9.56 5.36
C LEU A 67 13.69 8.04 5.37
N THR A 68 14.74 7.31 5.75
CA THR A 68 14.65 5.85 5.88
C THR A 68 13.68 5.47 6.99
N ARG A 69 13.69 6.18 8.14
CA ARG A 69 12.71 5.93 9.21
C ARG A 69 11.32 6.42 8.85
N LEU A 70 11.21 7.49 8.08
CA LEU A 70 9.94 8.06 7.65
C LEU A 70 9.27 7.18 6.59
N HIS A 71 9.98 6.87 5.51
CA HIS A 71 9.49 6.05 4.39
C HIS A 71 9.49 4.56 4.74
N GLY A 72 10.42 4.10 5.57
CA GLY A 72 10.45 2.72 6.07
C GLY A 72 9.69 2.54 7.39
N GLU A 73 9.03 3.59 7.88
CA GLU A 73 8.20 3.66 9.10
C GLU A 73 8.83 3.07 10.37
N GLY A 74 10.15 3.01 10.44
CA GLY A 74 10.89 2.41 11.56
C GLY A 74 10.94 0.87 11.56
N GLU A 75 10.24 0.22 10.63
CA GLU A 75 10.14 -1.24 10.50
C GLU A 75 11.18 -1.84 9.54
N VAL A 76 11.71 -1.02 8.63
CA VAL A 76 12.77 -1.44 7.71
C VAL A 76 14.11 -1.52 8.45
N ASP A 77 14.78 -2.67 8.36
CA ASP A 77 16.20 -2.78 8.68
C ASP A 77 17.04 -2.17 7.54
N PRO A 78 17.64 -0.97 7.74
CA PRO A 78 18.43 -0.31 6.71
C PRO A 78 19.68 -1.10 6.33
N ALA A 79 20.17 -2.03 7.18
CA ALA A 79 21.35 -2.83 6.90
C ALA A 79 21.19 -3.68 5.63
N MET A 80 19.96 -4.07 5.28
CA MET A 80 19.65 -4.79 4.03
C MET A 80 19.94 -3.97 2.77
N TYR A 81 20.14 -2.67 2.88
CA TYR A 81 20.32 -1.76 1.75
C TYR A 81 21.74 -1.21 1.62
N GLU A 82 22.67 -1.62 2.48
CA GLU A 82 24.06 -1.12 2.43
C GLU A 82 24.73 -1.40 1.07
N TRP A 83 24.34 -2.47 0.38
CA TRP A 83 24.81 -2.81 -0.97
C TRP A 83 24.55 -1.70 -2.00
N ALA A 84 23.49 -0.90 -1.82
CA ALA A 84 23.12 0.18 -2.73
C ALA A 84 23.92 1.47 -2.48
N CYS A 85 24.69 1.55 -1.39
CA CYS A 85 25.56 2.70 -1.10
C CYS A 85 26.93 2.54 -1.78
N TYR A 86 27.05 3.00 -3.02
CA TYR A 86 28.31 2.96 -3.79
C TYR A 86 29.21 4.19 -3.60
N PHE A 87 28.79 5.17 -2.78
CA PHE A 87 29.57 6.38 -2.52
C PHE A 87 30.74 6.13 -1.56
N THR A 88 31.86 6.78 -1.85
CA THR A 88 33.13 6.58 -1.13
C THR A 88 33.31 7.51 0.08
N ASP A 89 32.57 8.62 0.11
CA ASP A 89 32.63 9.63 1.16
C ASP A 89 31.62 9.39 2.30
N VAL A 90 30.70 8.42 2.16
CA VAL A 90 29.67 8.12 3.16
C VAL A 90 30.25 7.34 4.34
N PRO A 91 30.17 7.85 5.58
CA PRO A 91 30.68 7.16 6.76
C PRO A 91 29.88 5.90 7.07
N ALA A 92 30.52 4.89 7.66
CA ALA A 92 29.94 3.56 7.90
C ALA A 92 28.53 3.57 8.49
N TRP A 93 28.28 4.40 9.51
CA TRP A 93 26.97 4.49 10.16
C TRP A 93 25.84 4.96 9.23
N ALA A 94 26.17 5.77 8.20
CA ALA A 94 25.20 6.35 7.28
C ALA A 94 24.98 5.49 6.03
N ARG A 95 25.88 4.53 5.75
CA ARG A 95 25.82 3.70 4.53
C ARG A 95 24.51 2.94 4.38
N PRO A 96 23.96 2.29 5.43
CA PRO A 96 22.68 1.58 5.34
C PRO A 96 21.53 2.52 4.92
N TYR A 97 21.46 3.70 5.53
CA TYR A 97 20.41 4.70 5.27
C TYR A 97 20.55 5.37 3.90
N VAL A 98 21.78 5.73 3.53
CA VAL A 98 22.04 6.29 2.19
C VAL A 98 21.74 5.24 1.11
N GLY A 99 22.12 3.98 1.34
CA GLY A 99 21.78 2.87 0.47
C GLY A 99 20.27 2.70 0.30
N TYR A 100 19.51 2.76 1.40
CA TYR A 100 18.05 2.74 1.34
C TYR A 100 17.48 3.88 0.50
N CYS A 101 17.88 5.13 0.78
CA CYS A 101 17.39 6.28 0.03
C CYS A 101 17.78 6.25 -1.46
N VAL A 102 18.91 5.65 -1.82
CA VAL A 102 19.28 5.45 -3.24
C VAL A 102 18.42 4.36 -3.87
N ALA A 103 18.25 3.22 -3.20
CA ALA A 103 17.45 2.10 -3.70
C ALA A 103 15.97 2.50 -3.92
N MET A 104 15.44 3.35 -3.04
CA MET A 104 14.08 3.89 -3.11
C MET A 104 13.98 5.21 -3.90
N LEU A 105 15.04 5.65 -4.57
CA LEU A 105 15.08 6.86 -5.39
C LEU A 105 14.69 8.17 -4.64
N LEU A 106 14.87 8.19 -3.32
CA LEU A 106 14.57 9.34 -2.45
C LEU A 106 15.69 10.38 -2.46
N MET A 107 16.94 9.95 -2.63
CA MET A 107 18.10 10.84 -2.65
C MET A 107 19.14 10.39 -3.68
N ASN A 108 19.80 11.36 -4.31
CA ASN A 108 20.93 11.14 -5.22
C ASN A 108 22.22 11.75 -4.65
N GLY A 109 23.35 11.16 -5.04
CA GLY A 109 24.68 11.76 -4.85
C GLY A 109 24.97 12.87 -5.87
N TYR A 110 26.04 13.62 -5.66
CA TYR A 110 26.48 14.65 -6.60
C TYR A 110 27.10 14.07 -7.87
N ASN A 111 27.68 12.88 -7.77
CA ASN A 111 28.23 12.12 -8.88
C ASN A 111 28.32 10.63 -8.49
N SER A 112 28.92 9.80 -9.35
CA SER A 112 29.02 8.35 -9.14
C SER A 112 29.80 7.91 -7.89
N ALA A 113 30.55 8.80 -7.23
CA ALA A 113 31.40 8.45 -6.09
C ALA A 113 31.19 9.33 -4.83
N GLN A 114 30.47 10.45 -4.94
CA GLN A 114 30.33 11.46 -3.89
C GLN A 114 28.87 11.72 -3.54
N PHE A 115 28.52 11.57 -2.25
CA PHE A 115 27.19 11.87 -1.72
C PHE A 115 27.11 13.23 -1.02
N GLY A 116 28.20 13.71 -0.42
CA GLY A 116 28.21 14.91 0.44
C GLY A 116 27.49 14.70 1.78
N PRO A 117 27.82 13.67 2.60
CA PRO A 117 27.05 13.32 3.79
C PRO A 117 27.02 14.40 4.87
N SER A 118 28.07 15.23 4.95
CA SER A 118 28.20 16.31 5.93
C SER A 118 27.63 17.64 5.46
N ASP A 119 27.24 17.75 4.18
CA ASP A 119 26.71 19.00 3.66
C ASP A 119 25.33 19.26 4.22
N MET A 120 25.03 20.54 4.44
CA MET A 120 23.75 20.98 4.97
C MET A 120 22.67 20.85 3.90
N VAL A 121 21.49 20.44 4.34
CA VAL A 121 20.29 20.35 3.50
C VAL A 121 19.74 21.76 3.32
N SER A 122 19.57 22.19 2.06
CA SER A 122 18.87 23.43 1.76
C SER A 122 17.35 23.21 1.80
N PRO A 123 16.54 24.27 2.00
CA PRO A 123 15.09 24.17 1.92
C PRO A 123 14.60 23.56 0.59
N GLU A 124 15.27 23.82 -0.53
CA GLU A 124 14.88 23.26 -1.85
C GLU A 124 15.01 21.74 -1.87
N MET A 125 16.09 21.21 -1.28
CA MET A 125 16.29 19.76 -1.15
C MET A 125 15.19 19.15 -0.28
N ALA A 126 14.91 19.74 0.88
CA ALA A 126 13.89 19.24 1.79
C ALA A 126 12.48 19.28 1.18
N CYS A 127 12.07 20.42 0.61
CA CYS A 127 10.78 20.56 -0.05
C CYS A 127 10.64 19.59 -1.23
N THR A 128 11.67 19.45 -2.07
CA THR A 128 11.64 18.53 -3.22
C THR A 128 11.40 17.09 -2.77
N VAL A 129 12.15 16.61 -1.77
CA VAL A 129 11.99 15.25 -1.28
C VAL A 129 10.60 15.06 -0.65
N MET A 130 10.14 15.99 0.19
CA MET A 130 8.83 15.88 0.85
C MET A 130 7.66 15.93 -0.12
N LEU A 131 7.71 16.80 -1.15
CA LEU A 131 6.68 16.83 -2.19
C LEU A 131 6.64 15.52 -2.99
N ARG A 132 7.80 14.91 -3.29
CA ARG A 132 7.85 13.60 -3.93
C ARG A 132 7.33 12.49 -3.03
N THR A 133 7.65 12.53 -1.74
CA THR A 133 7.20 11.53 -0.76
C THR A 133 5.69 11.60 -0.52
N TYR A 134 5.08 12.79 -0.52
CA TYR A 134 3.70 12.98 -0.06
C TYR A 134 2.73 13.45 -1.15
N GLY A 135 2.55 12.68 -2.21
CA GLY A 135 1.42 12.85 -3.14
C GLY A 135 1.49 14.02 -4.12
N TYR A 136 2.61 14.76 -4.17
CA TYR A 136 2.80 15.88 -5.11
C TYR A 136 3.73 15.56 -6.30
N ALA A 137 4.27 14.34 -6.36
CA ALA A 137 5.22 13.89 -7.38
C ALA A 137 4.69 14.06 -8.82
N ASN A 138 3.41 13.75 -9.06
CA ASN A 138 2.80 13.81 -10.40
C ASN A 138 2.71 15.23 -10.98
N SER A 139 2.87 16.25 -10.14
CA SER A 139 2.86 17.66 -10.56
C SER A 139 4.26 18.26 -10.74
N GLU A 140 5.32 17.47 -10.54
CA GLU A 140 6.69 17.87 -10.80
C GLU A 140 6.93 18.05 -12.32
N GLY A 141 7.59 19.14 -12.70
CA GLY A 141 7.80 19.57 -14.09
C GLY A 141 6.66 20.40 -14.68
N SER A 142 5.44 20.33 -14.12
CA SER A 142 4.28 21.09 -14.58
C SER A 142 3.86 22.21 -13.62
N ALA A 143 3.61 21.89 -12.35
CA ALA A 143 3.20 22.85 -11.32
C ALA A 143 4.39 23.36 -10.49
N TRP A 144 5.40 22.52 -10.30
CA TRP A 144 6.62 22.88 -9.58
C TRP A 144 7.83 22.12 -10.13
N ASN A 145 9.04 22.58 -9.83
CA ASN A 145 10.28 21.85 -10.04
C ASN A 145 11.25 22.18 -8.90
N TYR A 146 12.45 21.61 -8.91
CA TYR A 146 13.46 21.84 -7.88
C TYR A 146 13.64 23.34 -7.50
N ASN A 147 13.71 24.23 -8.48
CA ASN A 147 13.93 25.67 -8.24
C ASN A 147 12.70 26.39 -7.64
N THR A 148 11.51 25.79 -7.76
CA THR A 148 10.25 26.37 -7.25
C THR A 148 9.66 25.55 -6.10
N ALA A 149 10.33 24.49 -5.65
CA ALA A 149 9.81 23.55 -4.67
C ALA A 149 9.47 24.23 -3.34
N CYS A 150 10.31 25.15 -2.86
CA CYS A 150 10.04 25.92 -1.64
C CYS A 150 8.83 26.84 -1.78
N ALA A 151 8.73 27.57 -2.88
CA ALA A 151 7.59 28.45 -3.15
C ALA A 151 6.29 27.65 -3.24
N TYR A 152 6.33 26.48 -3.89
CA TYR A 152 5.19 25.58 -3.98
C TYR A 152 4.80 25.00 -2.62
N ALA A 153 5.76 24.47 -1.85
CA ALA A 153 5.51 23.94 -0.51
C ALA A 153 4.94 25.02 0.43
N ALA A 154 5.44 26.25 0.37
CA ALA A 154 4.90 27.37 1.13
C ALA A 154 3.46 27.71 0.70
N ALA A 155 3.17 27.73 -0.60
CA ALA A 155 1.82 27.97 -1.10
C ALA A 155 0.82 26.87 -0.70
N GLN A 156 1.29 25.63 -0.52
CA GLN A 156 0.49 24.52 0.02
C GLN A 156 0.37 24.55 1.56
N GLY A 157 1.03 25.51 2.22
CA GLY A 157 1.07 25.64 3.68
C GLY A 157 2.01 24.65 4.38
N LEU A 158 2.84 23.92 3.63
CA LEU A 158 3.70 22.86 4.17
C LEU A 158 4.94 23.39 4.90
N LEU A 159 5.42 24.57 4.51
CA LEU A 159 6.60 25.21 5.10
C LEU A 159 6.35 26.71 5.25
N ASP A 160 6.82 27.31 6.34
CA ASP A 160 6.71 28.76 6.53
C ASP A 160 7.67 29.52 5.62
N GLU A 161 7.31 30.74 5.21
CA GLU A 161 8.11 31.55 4.27
C GLU A 161 9.54 31.81 4.77
N ALA A 162 9.71 32.00 6.09
CA ALA A 162 11.03 32.23 6.68
C ALA A 162 11.94 31.01 6.55
N ALA A 163 11.42 29.80 6.76
CA ALA A 163 12.16 28.55 6.57
C ALA A 163 12.39 28.26 5.08
N ALA A 164 11.39 28.56 4.23
CA ALA A 164 11.48 28.39 2.78
C ALA A 164 12.54 29.29 2.11
N GLN A 165 12.83 30.47 2.68
CA GLN A 165 13.85 31.41 2.20
C GLN A 165 15.21 31.24 2.92
N GLY A 166 15.31 30.29 3.86
CA GLY A 166 16.54 30.00 4.58
C GLY A 166 17.64 29.45 3.67
N SER A 167 18.89 29.49 4.15
CA SER A 167 20.02 28.85 3.44
C SER A 167 20.24 27.39 3.84
N VAL A 168 19.69 26.98 4.99
CA VAL A 168 19.77 25.64 5.57
C VAL A 168 18.45 25.35 6.25
N ILE A 169 17.90 24.15 6.06
CA ILE A 169 16.74 23.71 6.81
C ILE A 169 17.16 23.21 8.21
N THR A 170 16.47 23.68 9.24
CA THR A 170 16.69 23.19 10.60
C THR A 170 15.97 21.85 10.80
N ARG A 171 16.38 21.11 11.83
CA ARG A 171 15.70 19.87 12.22
C ARG A 171 14.26 20.12 12.67
N GLY A 172 14.00 21.26 13.29
CA GLY A 172 12.66 21.71 13.67
C GLY A 172 11.77 22.00 12.46
N ASP A 173 12.27 22.77 11.49
CA ASP A 173 11.50 23.10 10.27
C ASP A 173 11.21 21.84 9.44
N MET A 174 12.15 20.91 9.38
CA MET A 174 11.93 19.61 8.73
C MET A 174 10.82 18.81 9.43
N ALA A 175 10.75 18.85 10.77
CA ALA A 175 9.69 18.19 11.53
C ALA A 175 8.31 18.77 11.21
N VAL A 176 8.20 20.10 11.15
CA VAL A 176 6.97 20.80 10.76
C VAL A 176 6.58 20.42 9.34
N LEU A 177 7.52 20.44 8.40
CA LEU A 177 7.29 20.10 7.01
C LEU A 177 6.69 18.69 6.85
N ILE A 178 7.26 17.70 7.55
CA ILE A 178 6.75 16.31 7.53
C ILE A 178 5.33 16.25 8.09
N CYS A 179 5.10 16.80 9.28
CA CYS A 179 3.79 16.73 9.94
C CYS A 179 2.70 17.43 9.12
N ARG A 180 2.99 18.60 8.53
CA ARG A 180 2.03 19.31 7.67
C ARG A 180 1.78 18.56 6.36
N ALA A 181 2.80 17.92 5.78
CA ALA A 181 2.63 17.09 4.59
C ALA A 181 1.73 15.88 4.85
N LEU A 182 1.96 15.16 5.97
CA LEU A 182 1.11 14.05 6.41
C LEU A 182 -0.34 14.49 6.65
N GLN A 183 -0.54 15.63 7.33
CA GLN A 183 -1.87 16.20 7.55
C GLN A 183 -2.56 16.57 6.23
N LYS A 184 -1.83 17.21 5.30
CA LYS A 184 -2.37 17.57 3.98
C LYS A 184 -2.74 16.37 3.13
N GLU A 185 -1.94 15.31 3.15
CA GLU A 185 -2.25 14.05 2.49
C GLU A 185 -3.54 13.43 3.07
N ALA A 186 -3.68 13.44 4.40
CA ALA A 186 -4.89 12.98 5.07
C ALA A 186 -6.12 13.86 4.75
N GLU A 187 -5.96 15.20 4.67
CA GLU A 187 -7.01 16.13 4.25
C GLU A 187 -7.44 15.94 2.78
N GLN A 188 -6.50 15.58 1.90
CA GLN A 188 -6.74 15.34 0.48
C GLN A 188 -7.35 13.96 0.19
N THR A 189 -7.44 13.09 1.20
CA THR A 189 -8.17 11.83 1.14
C THR A 189 -9.54 12.08 1.76
N PRO A 190 -10.58 12.46 0.99
CA PRO A 190 -11.86 12.77 1.58
C PRO A 190 -12.40 11.46 2.15
N ASN A 191 -12.64 11.40 3.46
CA ASN A 191 -13.65 10.51 4.01
C ASN A 191 -14.99 11.25 3.83
N PRO A 192 -15.70 11.06 2.71
CA PRO A 192 -16.82 11.91 2.40
C PRO A 192 -17.96 11.49 3.32
N GLN A 193 -18.22 12.31 4.34
CA GLN A 193 -19.48 12.28 5.04
C GLN A 193 -20.54 12.80 4.07
N GLY A 194 -21.20 11.88 3.35
CA GLY A 194 -22.21 12.22 2.34
C GLY A 194 -22.47 11.09 1.34
N ASP A 195 -23.50 11.24 0.52
CA ASP A 195 -23.83 10.28 -0.55
C ASP A 195 -22.77 10.30 -1.66
N ALA A 196 -22.49 9.14 -2.25
CA ALA A 196 -21.51 8.98 -3.35
C ALA A 196 -21.83 9.85 -4.56
N VAL A 197 -23.13 10.10 -4.77
CA VAL A 197 -23.70 10.72 -5.95
C VAL A 197 -24.92 11.54 -5.56
N LEU A 198 -25.24 12.55 -6.36
CA LEU A 198 -26.53 13.23 -6.31
C LEU A 198 -27.53 12.50 -7.20
N LYS A 199 -28.72 12.22 -6.67
CA LYS A 199 -29.82 11.61 -7.44
C LYS A 199 -30.70 12.68 -8.04
N ASN A 200 -30.82 12.68 -9.35
CA ASN A 200 -31.70 13.58 -10.07
C ASN A 200 -33.14 13.03 -10.10
N PRO A 201 -34.17 13.89 -10.25
CA PRO A 201 -35.57 13.46 -10.33
C PRO A 201 -35.89 12.47 -11.46
N ASP A 202 -35.06 12.45 -12.51
CA ASP A 202 -35.20 11.55 -13.66
C ASP A 202 -34.53 10.17 -13.44
N GLY A 203 -34.00 9.92 -12.24
CA GLY A 203 -33.30 8.68 -11.89
C GLY A 203 -31.83 8.62 -12.34
N SER A 204 -31.33 9.68 -12.99
CA SER A 204 -29.90 9.80 -13.26
C SER A 204 -29.09 10.19 -12.03
N ILE A 205 -27.79 9.94 -12.08
CA ILE A 205 -26.86 10.31 -11.02
C ILE A 205 -25.78 11.24 -11.54
N THR A 206 -25.30 12.12 -10.67
CA THR A 206 -24.14 12.99 -10.92
C THR A 206 -23.16 12.92 -9.75
N ILE A 207 -21.88 13.06 -10.03
CA ILE A 207 -20.83 13.18 -9.01
C ILE A 207 -20.36 14.62 -8.90
N THR A 208 -19.94 15.02 -7.70
CA THR A 208 -19.46 16.39 -7.41
C THR A 208 -18.06 16.42 -6.81
N GLN A 209 -17.40 15.26 -6.79
CA GLN A 209 -16.09 15.06 -6.18
C GLN A 209 -15.29 14.05 -7.01
N GLU A 210 -13.97 14.14 -6.94
CA GLU A 210 -13.04 13.31 -7.73
C GLU A 210 -12.84 11.90 -7.15
N SER A 211 -13.28 11.66 -5.91
CA SER A 211 -13.19 10.34 -5.29
C SER A 211 -14.19 10.19 -4.18
N TRP A 212 -14.73 8.99 -3.99
CA TRP A 212 -15.60 8.66 -2.86
C TRP A 212 -15.42 7.20 -2.44
N SER A 213 -15.38 6.96 -1.13
CA SER A 213 -15.55 5.65 -0.49
C SER A 213 -16.35 5.86 0.81
N ARG A 214 -17.04 4.83 1.32
CA ARG A 214 -17.83 5.01 2.56
C ARG A 214 -16.99 5.00 3.82
N GLU A 215 -15.91 4.23 3.76
CA GLU A 215 -14.91 4.16 4.81
C GLU A 215 -13.55 4.50 4.19
N ASP A 216 -12.71 5.15 4.99
CA ASP A 216 -11.29 5.30 4.68
C ASP A 216 -10.53 4.08 5.20
N PHE A 217 -10.49 3.04 4.38
CA PHE A 217 -9.76 1.81 4.68
C PHE A 217 -8.25 2.00 4.67
N SER A 218 -7.74 3.05 4.00
CA SER A 218 -6.31 3.33 3.89
C SER A 218 -5.66 3.63 5.24
N GLN A 219 -6.44 4.02 6.25
CA GLN A 219 -5.95 4.26 7.63
C GLN A 219 -5.49 2.98 8.34
N GLN A 220 -5.95 1.81 7.89
CA GLN A 220 -5.57 0.51 8.45
C GLN A 220 -4.48 -0.19 7.62
N ALA A 221 -4.12 0.38 6.47
CA ALA A 221 -3.09 -0.15 5.61
C ALA A 221 -1.72 0.39 6.02
N ASN A 222 -0.68 -0.36 5.70
CA ASN A 222 0.70 0.12 5.78
C ASN A 222 0.89 1.37 4.88
N PRO A 223 1.17 2.57 5.41
CA PRO A 223 1.30 3.78 4.60
C PRO A 223 2.40 3.71 3.53
N ALA A 224 3.46 2.93 3.75
CA ALA A 224 4.57 2.76 2.81
C ALA A 224 4.18 2.15 1.44
N ILE A 225 3.01 1.52 1.33
CA ILE A 225 2.50 1.01 0.05
C ILE A 225 1.91 2.11 -0.84
N PHE A 226 1.72 3.33 -0.31
CA PHE A 226 1.13 4.44 -1.05
C PHE A 226 2.19 5.27 -1.77
N THR A 227 2.63 4.80 -2.94
CA THR A 227 3.64 5.46 -3.76
C THR A 227 3.15 5.68 -5.19
N GLY A 228 3.45 6.86 -5.77
CA GLY A 228 3.11 7.18 -7.15
C GLY A 228 1.62 6.93 -7.49
N ALA A 229 1.36 5.99 -8.39
CA ALA A 229 0.02 5.60 -8.84
C ALA A 229 -0.81 4.84 -7.77
N TYR A 230 -0.16 4.26 -6.78
CA TYR A 230 -0.79 3.47 -5.72
C TYR A 230 -1.38 4.37 -4.64
N THR A 231 -2.38 5.18 -4.98
CA THR A 231 -2.92 6.18 -4.06
C THR A 231 -3.85 5.58 -3.00
N ARG A 232 -4.03 6.28 -1.88
CA ARG A 232 -5.06 5.98 -0.87
C ARG A 232 -6.47 5.92 -1.46
N LYS A 233 -6.77 6.80 -2.43
CA LYS A 233 -8.07 6.84 -3.11
C LYS A 233 -8.29 5.60 -3.98
N LEU A 234 -7.26 5.15 -4.69
CA LEU A 234 -7.27 3.89 -5.44
C LEU A 234 -7.47 2.72 -4.48
N TYR A 235 -6.74 2.69 -3.37
CA TYR A 235 -6.86 1.65 -2.34
C TYR A 235 -8.28 1.57 -1.78
N ASN A 236 -8.86 2.70 -1.38
CA ASN A 236 -10.22 2.77 -0.86
C ASN A 236 -11.26 2.35 -1.90
N THR A 237 -11.04 2.69 -3.18
CA THR A 237 -11.90 2.26 -4.29
C THR A 237 -11.95 0.74 -4.38
N PHE A 238 -10.79 0.08 -4.45
CA PHE A 238 -10.73 -1.37 -4.53
C PHE A 238 -11.19 -2.05 -3.22
N ARG A 239 -10.77 -1.55 -2.06
CA ARG A 239 -11.06 -2.18 -0.77
C ARG A 239 -12.56 -2.13 -0.46
N GLN A 240 -13.22 -1.01 -0.77
CA GLN A 240 -14.67 -0.93 -0.66
C GLN A 240 -15.35 -1.98 -1.56
N THR A 241 -14.92 -2.14 -2.81
CA THR A 241 -15.48 -3.16 -3.71
C THR A 241 -15.33 -4.58 -3.14
N ILE A 242 -14.18 -4.91 -2.55
CA ILE A 242 -13.95 -6.21 -1.89
C ILE A 242 -14.90 -6.41 -0.72
N VAL A 243 -15.06 -5.40 0.15
CA VAL A 243 -15.91 -5.46 1.34
C VAL A 243 -17.40 -5.51 0.97
N ASP A 244 -17.78 -4.86 -0.13
CA ASP A 244 -19.17 -4.74 -0.58
C ASP A 244 -19.66 -5.91 -1.38
N PHE A 245 -18.74 -6.74 -1.86
CA PHE A 245 -19.07 -7.84 -2.74
C PHE A 245 -20.15 -8.74 -2.13
N GLY A 246 -21.15 -9.10 -2.95
CA GLY A 246 -22.29 -9.92 -2.52
C GLY A 246 -23.33 -9.19 -1.66
N THR A 247 -23.19 -7.87 -1.46
CA THR A 247 -24.18 -7.04 -0.77
C THR A 247 -24.94 -6.14 -1.75
N ASP A 248 -26.01 -5.50 -1.27
CA ASP A 248 -26.77 -4.48 -2.01
C ASP A 248 -25.98 -3.18 -2.27
N LYS A 249 -24.71 -3.13 -1.84
CA LYS A 249 -23.80 -2.00 -2.00
C LYS A 249 -22.77 -2.20 -3.13
N SER A 250 -22.72 -3.37 -3.74
CA SER A 250 -21.73 -3.77 -4.75
C SER A 250 -21.91 -3.14 -6.14
N ALA A 251 -22.98 -2.36 -6.36
CA ALA A 251 -23.31 -1.83 -7.68
C ALA A 251 -24.02 -0.47 -7.64
N GLY A 252 -24.12 0.15 -8.82
CA GLY A 252 -24.93 1.37 -9.03
C GLY A 252 -24.35 2.62 -8.38
N ASP A 253 -25.21 3.36 -7.70
CA ASP A 253 -24.97 4.66 -7.05
C ASP A 253 -24.18 4.56 -5.73
N ARG A 254 -23.72 3.36 -5.37
CA ARG A 254 -23.05 3.08 -4.08
C ARG A 254 -21.61 2.64 -4.24
N CYS A 255 -21.12 2.51 -5.47
CA CYS A 255 -19.75 2.11 -5.75
C CYS A 255 -18.78 3.18 -5.26
N ALA A 256 -17.68 2.75 -4.64
CA ALA A 256 -16.55 3.63 -4.47
C ALA A 256 -15.92 3.94 -5.84
N TYR A 257 -15.35 5.13 -5.96
CA TYR A 257 -14.69 5.58 -7.18
C TYR A 257 -13.55 6.54 -6.87
N THR A 258 -12.63 6.67 -7.82
CA THR A 258 -11.58 7.67 -7.84
C THR A 258 -11.29 8.08 -9.27
N MET A 259 -10.41 9.06 -9.46
CA MET A 259 -9.88 9.42 -10.76
C MET A 259 -8.55 8.69 -10.98
N VAL A 260 -8.43 8.00 -12.10
CA VAL A 260 -7.19 7.31 -12.52
C VAL A 260 -6.76 7.89 -13.87
N SER A 261 -5.57 8.49 -13.88
CA SER A 261 -4.99 9.11 -15.08
C SER A 261 -4.82 8.07 -16.21
N VAL A 262 -4.68 8.55 -17.45
CA VAL A 262 -4.43 7.67 -18.60
C VAL A 262 -3.08 6.93 -18.44
N GLU A 263 -2.10 7.60 -17.84
CA GLU A 263 -0.78 7.07 -17.55
C GLU A 263 -0.84 5.92 -16.53
N ASP A 264 -1.69 6.05 -15.51
CA ASP A 264 -1.81 5.09 -14.41
C ASP A 264 -2.88 4.00 -14.66
N TYR A 265 -3.70 4.12 -15.71
CA TYR A 265 -4.80 3.20 -15.98
C TYR A 265 -4.35 1.74 -16.08
N SER A 266 -3.19 1.50 -16.71
CA SER A 266 -2.62 0.15 -16.83
C SER A 266 -2.26 -0.46 -15.48
N ILE A 267 -1.87 0.34 -14.49
CA ILE A 267 -1.56 -0.09 -13.13
C ILE A 267 -2.84 -0.58 -12.45
N ALA A 268 -3.92 0.21 -12.55
CA ALA A 268 -5.22 -0.17 -12.00
C ALA A 268 -5.79 -1.45 -12.64
N VAL A 269 -5.62 -1.62 -13.96
CA VAL A 269 -6.02 -2.85 -14.67
C VAL A 269 -5.20 -4.07 -14.21
N ASN A 270 -3.89 -3.91 -14.04
CA ASN A 270 -3.02 -4.99 -13.60
C ASN A 270 -3.30 -5.43 -12.15
N LEU A 271 -3.72 -4.51 -11.26
CA LEU A 271 -4.19 -4.85 -9.92
C LEU A 271 -5.37 -5.82 -9.97
N MET A 272 -6.41 -5.51 -10.76
CA MET A 272 -7.58 -6.38 -10.96
C MET A 272 -7.16 -7.77 -11.44
N GLY A 273 -6.33 -7.81 -12.49
CA GLY A 273 -5.87 -9.07 -13.08
C GLY A 273 -5.13 -9.97 -12.09
N ARG A 274 -4.32 -9.41 -11.17
CA ARG A 274 -3.59 -10.18 -10.15
C ARG A 274 -4.46 -10.69 -9.00
N MET A 275 -5.64 -10.08 -8.79
CA MET A 275 -6.63 -10.47 -7.78
C MET A 275 -7.67 -11.48 -8.28
N ASP A 276 -7.86 -11.61 -9.60
CA ASP A 276 -8.91 -12.48 -10.15
C ASP A 276 -8.82 -13.91 -9.61
N GLY A 277 -9.99 -14.48 -9.32
CA GLY A 277 -10.16 -15.86 -8.87
C GLY A 277 -11.49 -16.38 -9.38
N VAL A 278 -12.38 -16.78 -8.46
CA VAL A 278 -13.80 -17.02 -8.80
C VAL A 278 -14.47 -15.73 -9.26
N LEU A 279 -14.13 -14.62 -8.59
CA LEU A 279 -14.58 -13.30 -8.97
C LEU A 279 -13.61 -12.69 -9.99
N ARG A 280 -14.20 -12.02 -10.97
CA ARG A 280 -13.49 -11.15 -11.89
C ARG A 280 -13.73 -9.70 -11.51
N TYR A 281 -12.65 -8.93 -11.45
CA TYR A 281 -12.69 -7.50 -11.19
C TYR A 281 -12.62 -6.74 -12.51
N GLU A 282 -13.55 -5.80 -12.72
CA GLU A 282 -13.63 -5.05 -13.97
C GLU A 282 -13.86 -3.56 -13.70
N HIS A 283 -13.37 -2.72 -14.62
CA HIS A 283 -13.69 -1.29 -14.62
C HIS A 283 -15.19 -1.12 -14.80
N TYR A 284 -15.80 -0.34 -13.91
CA TYR A 284 -17.22 -0.13 -13.85
C TYR A 284 -17.56 1.34 -14.01
N VAL A 285 -18.60 1.63 -14.80
CA VAL A 285 -19.21 2.95 -14.92
C VAL A 285 -20.72 2.77 -14.81
N PRO A 286 -21.40 3.40 -13.83
CA PRO A 286 -22.85 3.34 -13.74
C PRO A 286 -23.52 3.87 -15.01
N ALA A 287 -24.43 3.08 -15.60
CA ALA A 287 -25.10 3.44 -16.85
C ALA A 287 -25.94 4.74 -16.78
N ASN A 288 -26.33 5.15 -15.58
CA ASN A 288 -27.11 6.37 -15.34
C ASN A 288 -26.26 7.57 -14.87
N LEU A 289 -24.92 7.48 -14.89
CA LEU A 289 -24.01 8.59 -14.59
C LEU A 289 -24.00 9.61 -15.72
N ARG A 290 -24.52 10.82 -15.47
CA ARG A 290 -24.77 11.82 -16.52
C ARG A 290 -23.65 12.80 -16.75
N ASN A 291 -22.85 13.11 -15.74
CA ASN A 291 -21.74 14.06 -15.86
C ASN A 291 -20.37 13.38 -15.99
N TYR A 292 -20.32 12.15 -16.51
CA TYR A 292 -19.06 11.47 -16.83
C TYR A 292 -18.13 12.32 -17.70
N TYR A 293 -18.67 13.16 -18.58
CA TYR A 293 -17.90 14.07 -19.43
C TYR A 293 -17.08 15.13 -18.66
N GLU A 294 -17.39 15.37 -17.39
CA GLU A 294 -16.64 16.26 -16.49
C GLU A 294 -15.50 15.51 -15.76
N TYR A 295 -15.53 14.16 -15.76
CA TYR A 295 -14.64 13.27 -15.00
C TYR A 295 -14.22 12.10 -15.92
N LEU A 296 -13.46 12.41 -16.97
CA LEU A 296 -13.13 11.45 -18.03
C LEU A 296 -12.24 10.29 -17.54
N ASP A 297 -11.56 10.49 -16.42
CA ASP A 297 -10.71 9.59 -15.67
C ASP A 297 -11.44 8.84 -14.54
N TYR A 298 -12.78 8.89 -14.52
CA TYR A 298 -13.59 8.15 -13.55
C TYR A 298 -13.28 6.64 -13.56
N PHE A 299 -12.94 6.14 -12.37
CA PHE A 299 -12.60 4.76 -12.15
C PHE A 299 -13.33 4.20 -10.93
N ALA A 300 -14.22 3.24 -11.17
CA ALA A 300 -14.78 2.36 -10.15
C ALA A 300 -14.51 0.90 -10.54
N VAL A 301 -14.61 0.01 -9.56
CA VAL A 301 -14.38 -1.43 -9.77
C VAL A 301 -15.64 -2.20 -9.40
N SER A 302 -16.12 -3.04 -10.31
CA SER A 302 -17.11 -4.08 -10.01
C SER A 302 -16.40 -5.41 -9.76
N ALA A 303 -17.05 -6.29 -9.01
CA ALA A 303 -16.61 -7.67 -8.81
C ALA A 303 -17.81 -8.59 -8.99
N ALA A 304 -17.70 -9.58 -9.87
CA ALA A 304 -18.73 -10.58 -10.12
C ALA A 304 -18.11 -11.91 -10.55
N MET A 305 -18.77 -13.03 -10.25
CA MET A 305 -18.43 -14.30 -10.88
C MET A 305 -18.95 -14.26 -12.32
N PRO A 306 -18.10 -14.43 -13.35
CA PRO A 306 -18.55 -14.55 -14.73
C PRO A 306 -19.58 -15.66 -14.89
N GLU A 307 -20.62 -15.46 -15.70
CA GLU A 307 -21.68 -16.46 -15.89
C GLU A 307 -21.14 -17.81 -16.38
N ASN A 308 -20.12 -17.79 -17.25
CA ASN A 308 -19.47 -18.99 -17.76
C ASN A 308 -18.56 -19.69 -16.74
N TYR A 309 -18.30 -19.11 -15.57
CA TYR A 309 -17.54 -19.77 -14.50
C TYR A 309 -18.40 -20.73 -13.66
N GLN A 310 -19.74 -20.69 -13.81
CA GLN A 310 -20.61 -21.56 -13.02
C GLN A 310 -20.27 -23.05 -13.20
N ASP A 311 -20.07 -23.51 -14.44
CA ASP A 311 -19.72 -24.91 -14.71
C ASP A 311 -18.38 -25.31 -14.08
N ALA A 312 -17.37 -24.44 -14.15
CA ALA A 312 -16.07 -24.65 -13.52
C ALA A 312 -16.17 -24.65 -11.99
N TYR A 313 -17.01 -23.78 -11.44
CA TYR A 313 -17.26 -23.67 -10.00
C TYR A 313 -18.01 -24.90 -9.46
N ASP A 314 -18.97 -25.42 -10.24
CA ASP A 314 -19.70 -26.66 -9.95
C ASP A 314 -18.77 -27.88 -10.03
N PHE A 315 -17.88 -27.93 -11.02
CA PHE A 315 -16.88 -29.00 -11.17
C PHE A 315 -15.98 -29.12 -9.93
N VAL A 316 -15.56 -28.00 -9.34
CA VAL A 316 -14.67 -28.04 -8.17
C VAL A 316 -15.41 -28.23 -6.83
N GLN A 317 -16.76 -28.29 -6.79
CA GLN A 317 -17.50 -28.44 -5.52
C GLN A 317 -17.05 -29.64 -4.68
N PRO A 318 -16.84 -30.85 -5.23
CA PRO A 318 -16.38 -32.00 -4.41
C PRO A 318 -15.01 -31.76 -3.77
N VAL A 319 -14.13 -31.01 -4.44
CA VAL A 319 -12.81 -30.61 -3.93
C VAL A 319 -12.99 -29.64 -2.77
N LEU A 320 -13.88 -28.67 -2.90
CA LEU A 320 -14.19 -27.69 -1.85
C LEU A 320 -14.83 -28.35 -0.63
N GLU A 321 -15.73 -29.32 -0.82
CA GLU A 321 -16.30 -30.12 0.27
C GLU A 321 -15.20 -30.83 1.07
N LYS A 322 -14.19 -31.38 0.38
CA LYS A 322 -13.05 -32.03 1.04
C LYS A 322 -12.17 -31.03 1.78
N VAL A 323 -11.85 -29.90 1.15
CA VAL A 323 -11.08 -28.79 1.73
C VAL A 323 -11.74 -28.22 2.98
N ASN A 324 -13.07 -28.07 2.98
CA ASN A 324 -13.82 -27.56 4.12
C ASN A 324 -13.84 -28.49 5.34
N GLN A 325 -13.47 -29.77 5.17
CA GLN A 325 -13.34 -30.74 6.27
C GLN A 325 -11.93 -30.77 6.87
N MET A 326 -10.98 -30.01 6.33
CA MET A 326 -9.60 -30.01 6.80
C MET A 326 -9.39 -29.08 8.00
N ASP A 327 -8.50 -29.50 8.90
CA ASP A 327 -8.28 -28.85 10.20
C ASP A 327 -7.49 -27.54 10.10
N SER A 328 -6.65 -27.37 9.06
CA SER A 328 -5.81 -26.18 8.89
C SER A 328 -5.83 -25.64 7.46
N ASP A 329 -5.66 -24.31 7.31
CA ASP A 329 -5.56 -23.70 5.98
C ASP A 329 -4.28 -24.11 5.23
N ARG A 330 -3.24 -24.55 5.95
CA ARG A 330 -2.04 -25.16 5.33
C ARG A 330 -2.38 -26.48 4.65
N ASP A 331 -3.18 -27.33 5.28
CA ASP A 331 -3.62 -28.60 4.70
C ASP A 331 -4.51 -28.35 3.48
N LYS A 332 -5.39 -27.34 3.56
CA LYS A 332 -6.22 -26.91 2.43
C LYS A 332 -5.37 -26.50 1.23
N VAL A 333 -4.39 -25.62 1.43
CA VAL A 333 -3.50 -25.16 0.35
C VAL A 333 -2.67 -26.30 -0.23
N THR A 334 -2.15 -27.19 0.61
CA THR A 334 -1.41 -28.39 0.17
C THR A 334 -2.29 -29.27 -0.70
N TYR A 335 -3.51 -29.56 -0.25
CA TYR A 335 -4.46 -30.37 -1.01
C TYR A 335 -4.86 -29.73 -2.35
N LEU A 336 -5.09 -28.41 -2.38
CA LEU A 336 -5.41 -27.69 -3.61
C LEU A 336 -4.24 -27.69 -4.61
N ASN A 337 -3.00 -27.57 -4.12
CA ASN A 337 -1.79 -27.71 -4.94
C ASN A 337 -1.74 -29.11 -5.58
N ASP A 338 -1.86 -30.15 -4.75
CA ASP A 338 -1.73 -31.54 -5.18
C ASP A 338 -2.84 -31.91 -6.16
N TYR A 339 -4.08 -31.50 -5.85
CA TYR A 339 -5.22 -31.66 -6.74
C TYR A 339 -4.96 -31.06 -8.12
N LEU A 340 -4.41 -29.85 -8.19
CA LEU A 340 -4.14 -29.21 -9.47
C LEU A 340 -3.03 -29.93 -10.25
N CYS A 341 -2.02 -30.50 -9.57
CA CYS A 341 -1.00 -31.36 -10.20
C CYS A 341 -1.60 -32.66 -10.76
N THR A 342 -2.75 -33.13 -10.26
CA THR A 342 -3.44 -34.29 -10.86
C THR A 342 -4.28 -33.95 -12.11
N LEU A 343 -4.55 -32.67 -12.35
CA LEU A 343 -5.37 -32.21 -13.47
C LEU A 343 -4.55 -31.73 -14.66
N LEU A 344 -3.34 -31.22 -14.40
CA LEU A 344 -2.53 -30.53 -15.38
C LEU A 344 -1.23 -31.30 -15.66
N THR A 345 -0.76 -31.19 -16.91
CA THR A 345 0.59 -31.59 -17.29
C THR A 345 1.30 -30.37 -17.85
N TYR A 346 2.55 -30.11 -17.45
CA TYR A 346 3.27 -28.95 -17.95
C TYR A 346 3.60 -29.09 -19.45
N GLU A 347 3.18 -28.10 -20.24
CA GLU A 347 3.52 -27.96 -21.65
C GLU A 347 3.75 -26.48 -21.98
N GLU A 348 4.89 -26.17 -22.57
CA GLU A 348 5.27 -24.79 -22.87
C GLU A 348 4.29 -24.16 -23.89
N GLY A 349 3.82 -22.95 -23.58
CA GLY A 349 2.88 -22.22 -24.47
C GLY A 349 1.42 -22.68 -24.40
N ALA A 350 1.11 -23.80 -23.73
CA ALA A 350 -0.28 -24.21 -23.51
C ALA A 350 -0.96 -23.26 -22.50
N ALA A 351 -2.13 -22.72 -22.86
CA ALA A 351 -2.78 -21.68 -22.05
C ALA A 351 -4.30 -21.85 -21.96
N PRO A 352 -4.83 -23.02 -21.52
CA PRO A 352 -6.26 -23.19 -21.37
C PRO A 352 -6.80 -22.24 -20.30
N GLY A 353 -8.04 -21.78 -20.51
CA GLY A 353 -8.76 -20.92 -19.58
C GLY A 353 -9.33 -21.71 -18.38
N ILE A 354 -9.93 -21.00 -17.42
CA ILE A 354 -10.55 -21.60 -16.22
C ILE A 354 -11.61 -22.65 -16.59
N THR A 355 -12.48 -22.34 -17.54
CA THR A 355 -13.58 -23.23 -17.95
C THR A 355 -13.10 -24.50 -18.66
N GLN A 356 -11.93 -24.45 -19.30
CA GLN A 356 -11.30 -25.62 -19.92
C GLN A 356 -10.50 -26.42 -18.89
N THR A 357 -9.88 -25.75 -17.93
CA THR A 357 -9.06 -26.36 -16.87
C THR A 357 -9.92 -27.19 -15.92
N PHE A 358 -11.10 -26.69 -15.56
CA PHE A 358 -12.04 -27.34 -14.64
C PHE A 358 -13.23 -27.92 -15.40
N SER A 359 -12.96 -28.81 -16.34
CA SER A 359 -13.98 -29.57 -17.07
C SER A 359 -13.63 -31.06 -17.14
N ASP A 360 -14.65 -31.90 -17.20
CA ASP A 360 -14.47 -33.35 -17.33
C ASP A 360 -14.03 -33.73 -18.75
N ASN A 361 -12.71 -33.75 -18.97
CA ASN A 361 -12.11 -34.08 -20.25
C ASN A 361 -11.52 -35.51 -20.27
N GLY A 362 -11.60 -36.26 -19.17
CA GLY A 362 -11.09 -37.64 -19.03
C GLY A 362 -9.58 -37.81 -19.20
N ARG A 363 -8.80 -36.72 -19.23
CA ARG A 363 -7.34 -36.69 -19.37
C ARG A 363 -6.75 -35.47 -18.68
N GLU A 364 -5.47 -35.52 -18.33
CA GLU A 364 -4.71 -34.34 -17.92
C GLU A 364 -4.68 -33.30 -19.04
N ILE A 365 -4.65 -32.03 -18.64
CA ILE A 365 -4.71 -30.88 -19.54
C ILE A 365 -3.33 -30.23 -19.63
N GLU A 366 -2.82 -30.10 -20.85
CA GLU A 366 -1.58 -29.38 -21.13
C GLU A 366 -1.68 -27.90 -20.71
N ALA A 367 -0.72 -27.44 -19.92
CA ALA A 367 -0.73 -26.08 -19.35
C ALA A 367 0.68 -25.52 -19.11
N ALA A 368 0.86 -24.23 -19.36
CA ALA A 368 2.05 -23.46 -18.95
C ALA A 368 1.81 -22.75 -17.61
N CYS A 369 2.86 -22.14 -17.05
CA CYS A 369 2.85 -21.55 -15.70
C CYS A 369 1.72 -20.55 -15.44
N GLY A 370 1.33 -19.77 -16.45
CA GLY A 370 0.22 -18.83 -16.35
C GLY A 370 -1.12 -19.51 -16.08
N THR A 371 -1.36 -20.71 -16.63
CA THR A 371 -2.59 -21.48 -16.38
C THR A 371 -2.60 -22.07 -14.98
N TYR A 372 -1.50 -22.68 -14.51
CA TYR A 372 -1.38 -23.14 -13.12
C TYR A 372 -1.66 -21.99 -12.14
N THR A 373 -1.03 -20.84 -12.36
CA THR A 373 -1.16 -19.65 -11.51
C THR A 373 -2.61 -19.15 -11.44
N ARG A 374 -3.32 -19.13 -12.57
CA ARG A 374 -4.74 -18.72 -12.65
C ARG A 374 -5.68 -19.74 -12.02
N ALA A 375 -5.48 -21.02 -12.33
CA ALA A 375 -6.30 -22.12 -11.81
C ALA A 375 -6.16 -22.26 -10.30
N PHE A 376 -4.94 -22.12 -9.76
CA PHE A 376 -4.71 -22.13 -8.33
C PHE A 376 -5.34 -20.91 -7.62
N SER A 377 -5.30 -19.73 -8.24
CA SER A 377 -6.01 -18.53 -7.73
C SER A 377 -7.53 -18.74 -7.69
N PHE A 378 -8.11 -19.40 -8.70
CA PHE A 378 -9.52 -19.77 -8.73
C PHE A 378 -9.88 -20.73 -7.57
N LEU A 379 -9.09 -21.80 -7.36
CA LEU A 379 -9.29 -22.74 -6.27
C LEU A 379 -9.17 -22.07 -4.89
N CYS A 380 -8.15 -21.22 -4.69
CA CYS A 380 -7.98 -20.47 -3.44
C CYS A 380 -9.17 -19.54 -3.18
N SER A 381 -9.60 -18.79 -4.20
CA SER A 381 -10.75 -17.89 -4.12
C SER A 381 -12.03 -18.66 -3.76
N ALA A 382 -12.28 -19.81 -4.38
CA ALA A 382 -13.41 -20.68 -4.08
C ALA A 382 -13.38 -21.23 -2.65
N ALA A 383 -12.18 -21.54 -2.15
CA ALA A 383 -11.94 -21.99 -0.77
C ALA A 383 -11.83 -20.84 0.25
N LYS A 384 -12.02 -19.58 -0.16
CA LYS A 384 -11.87 -18.37 0.67
C LYS A 384 -10.47 -18.21 1.29
N ILE A 385 -9.45 -18.68 0.59
CA ILE A 385 -8.03 -18.49 0.94
C ILE A 385 -7.54 -17.22 0.22
N PRO A 386 -7.04 -16.21 0.95
CA PRO A 386 -6.46 -15.01 0.34
C PRO A 386 -5.28 -15.39 -0.55
N CYS A 387 -5.35 -15.00 -1.82
CA CYS A 387 -4.36 -15.37 -2.83
C CYS A 387 -4.13 -14.22 -3.81
N ILE A 388 -2.87 -13.97 -4.17
CA ILE A 388 -2.48 -13.07 -5.26
C ILE A 388 -1.57 -13.78 -6.25
N LYS A 389 -1.68 -13.39 -7.52
CA LYS A 389 -0.79 -13.86 -8.57
C LYS A 389 0.38 -12.90 -8.69
N ILE A 390 1.60 -13.44 -8.78
CA ILE A 390 2.83 -12.68 -8.99
C ILE A 390 3.66 -13.31 -10.09
N HIS A 391 4.57 -12.55 -10.68
CA HIS A 391 5.41 -13.03 -11.77
C HIS A 391 6.79 -12.39 -11.79
N SER A 392 7.69 -13.12 -12.43
CA SER A 392 8.97 -12.65 -12.95
C SER A 392 8.86 -12.49 -14.47
N ALA A 393 9.95 -12.15 -15.13
CA ALA A 393 10.00 -11.91 -16.58
C ALA A 393 9.49 -13.08 -17.44
N ASN A 394 9.61 -14.32 -16.95
CA ASN A 394 9.28 -15.52 -17.72
C ASN A 394 8.49 -16.57 -16.94
N HIS A 395 8.10 -16.29 -15.68
CA HIS A 395 7.45 -17.28 -14.83
C HIS A 395 6.45 -16.63 -13.88
N GLY A 396 5.31 -17.28 -13.66
CA GLY A 396 4.25 -16.83 -12.76
C GLY A 396 3.98 -17.85 -11.66
N TRP A 397 3.64 -17.35 -10.46
CA TRP A 397 3.26 -18.18 -9.31
C TRP A 397 2.34 -17.38 -8.35
N ASN A 398 2.01 -17.95 -7.20
CA ASN A 398 1.06 -17.37 -6.26
C ASN A 398 1.70 -17.03 -4.90
N LEU A 399 1.10 -16.06 -4.21
CA LEU A 399 1.25 -15.86 -2.78
C LEU A 399 -0.10 -16.11 -2.11
N VAL A 400 -0.07 -16.84 -0.99
CA VAL A 400 -1.24 -17.07 -0.12
C VAL A 400 -0.98 -16.49 1.27
N TYR A 401 -2.00 -15.94 1.92
CA TYR A 401 -1.86 -15.42 3.29
C TYR A 401 -2.37 -16.43 4.30
N LEU A 402 -1.47 -17.05 5.06
CA LEU A 402 -1.76 -18.04 6.10
C LEU A 402 -0.90 -17.75 7.31
N ASP A 403 -1.34 -18.12 8.52
CA ASP A 403 -0.53 -17.99 9.75
C ASP A 403 0.11 -16.60 9.93
N SER A 404 -0.65 -15.56 9.59
CA SER A 404 -0.23 -14.15 9.61
C SER A 404 0.97 -13.80 8.74
N GLN A 405 1.20 -14.51 7.63
CA GLN A 405 2.30 -14.26 6.70
C GLN A 405 1.93 -14.63 5.26
N TRP A 406 2.55 -13.94 4.30
CA TRP A 406 2.45 -14.27 2.88
C TRP A 406 3.45 -15.37 2.52
N LEU A 407 2.97 -16.46 1.94
CA LEU A 407 3.76 -17.64 1.58
C LEU A 407 3.66 -17.94 0.09
N HIS A 408 4.78 -18.28 -0.52
CA HIS A 408 4.91 -18.66 -1.91
C HIS A 408 4.35 -20.06 -2.16
N VAL A 409 3.54 -20.16 -3.21
CA VAL A 409 3.07 -21.43 -3.78
C VAL A 409 3.26 -21.38 -5.29
N ASP A 410 4.05 -22.29 -5.83
CA ASP A 410 4.28 -22.43 -7.27
C ASP A 410 3.95 -23.86 -7.68
N VAL A 411 2.70 -24.05 -8.10
CA VAL A 411 2.18 -25.36 -8.49
C VAL A 411 2.93 -25.90 -9.70
N THR A 412 3.34 -25.04 -10.65
CA THR A 412 4.12 -25.47 -11.82
C THR A 412 5.46 -26.06 -11.39
N ASN A 413 6.17 -25.40 -10.47
CA ASN A 413 7.43 -25.92 -9.96
C ASN A 413 7.22 -27.19 -9.11
N ASN A 414 6.14 -27.25 -8.32
CA ASN A 414 5.80 -28.43 -7.52
C ASN A 414 5.44 -29.65 -8.38
N ASP A 415 4.86 -29.42 -9.55
CA ASP A 415 4.50 -30.45 -10.53
C ASP A 415 5.71 -30.92 -11.34
N CYS A 416 6.54 -29.99 -11.82
CA CYS A 416 7.68 -30.30 -12.69
C CYS A 416 8.94 -30.79 -11.97
N SER A 417 9.04 -30.57 -10.65
CA SER A 417 10.25 -30.90 -9.90
C SER A 417 10.24 -32.35 -9.39
N ALA A 418 11.43 -32.94 -9.27
CA ALA A 418 11.59 -34.27 -8.67
C ALA A 418 11.18 -34.31 -7.18
N ASN A 419 10.99 -33.15 -6.55
CA ASN A 419 10.52 -32.99 -5.19
C ASN A 419 9.14 -32.30 -5.22
N THR A 420 8.08 -33.10 -5.27
CA THR A 420 6.71 -32.61 -5.06
C THR A 420 6.71 -31.75 -3.79
N HIS A 421 6.41 -30.45 -3.89
CA HIS A 421 6.51 -29.40 -2.83
C HIS A 421 7.81 -28.57 -2.74
N ASN A 422 8.57 -28.44 -3.83
CA ASN A 422 9.77 -27.59 -3.85
C ASN A 422 9.49 -26.10 -3.49
N LEU A 423 8.36 -25.55 -3.92
CA LEU A 423 7.87 -24.22 -3.52
C LEU A 423 6.40 -24.31 -3.06
N LEU A 424 6.14 -25.04 -1.99
CA LEU A 424 4.85 -25.05 -1.31
C LEU A 424 4.96 -24.36 0.05
N LEU A 425 4.18 -23.30 0.25
CA LEU A 425 4.09 -22.55 1.51
C LEU A 425 5.46 -22.05 2.01
N SER A 426 6.31 -21.62 1.06
CA SER A 426 7.68 -21.13 1.33
C SER A 426 7.69 -19.65 1.67
N LYS A 427 8.62 -19.23 2.54
CA LYS A 427 8.85 -17.81 2.84
C LYS A 427 9.66 -17.09 1.74
N THR A 428 10.32 -17.83 0.86
CA THR A 428 11.22 -17.29 -0.16
C THR A 428 10.86 -17.86 -1.53
N SER A 429 11.07 -17.07 -2.58
CA SER A 429 10.70 -17.36 -3.97
C SER A 429 11.66 -18.27 -4.73
N LEU A 430 12.58 -18.99 -4.05
CA LEU A 430 13.64 -19.78 -4.69
C LEU A 430 14.47 -19.00 -5.74
N GLY A 431 14.64 -17.69 -5.55
CA GLY A 431 15.43 -16.83 -6.43
C GLY A 431 14.64 -16.17 -7.56
N TYR A 432 13.33 -16.41 -7.69
CA TYR A 432 12.50 -15.61 -8.59
C TYR A 432 12.40 -14.17 -8.09
N ILE A 433 12.51 -13.22 -9.02
CA ILE A 433 12.41 -11.79 -8.77
C ILE A 433 11.01 -11.34 -9.21
N ASP A 434 10.24 -10.76 -8.29
CA ASP A 434 8.96 -10.14 -8.61
C ASP A 434 9.20 -8.89 -9.47
N GLU A 435 8.58 -8.82 -10.64
CA GLU A 435 8.71 -7.68 -11.56
C GLU A 435 7.95 -6.43 -11.09
N ALA A 436 6.98 -6.57 -10.19
CA ALA A 436 6.20 -5.45 -9.69
C ALA A 436 6.05 -5.51 -8.16
N PRO A 437 7.14 -5.35 -7.39
CA PRO A 437 7.12 -5.50 -5.94
C PRO A 437 6.22 -4.46 -5.25
N GLU A 438 6.13 -3.23 -5.78
CA GLU A 438 5.22 -2.20 -5.27
C GLU A 438 3.75 -2.60 -5.43
N MET A 439 3.38 -3.11 -6.61
CA MET A 439 2.03 -3.66 -6.86
C MET A 439 1.71 -4.81 -5.92
N THR A 440 2.67 -5.72 -5.72
CA THR A 440 2.51 -6.86 -4.82
C THR A 440 2.31 -6.39 -3.39
N ALA A 441 3.09 -5.42 -2.90
CA ALA A 441 2.92 -4.85 -1.57
C ALA A 441 1.53 -4.19 -1.41
N PHE A 442 1.10 -3.41 -2.42
CA PHE A 442 -0.22 -2.80 -2.44
C PHE A 442 -1.34 -3.85 -2.38
N LEU A 443 -1.24 -4.92 -3.17
CA LEU A 443 -2.23 -6.00 -3.20
C LEU A 443 -2.30 -6.79 -1.89
N LYS A 444 -1.15 -7.00 -1.23
CA LYS A 444 -1.09 -7.66 0.07
C LYS A 444 -1.92 -6.91 1.10
N GLU A 445 -1.70 -5.60 1.22
CA GLU A 445 -2.49 -4.72 2.08
C GLU A 445 -3.96 -4.66 1.66
N LEU A 446 -4.21 -4.58 0.34
CA LEU A 446 -5.55 -4.46 -0.20
C LEU A 446 -6.42 -5.68 0.15
N ILE A 447 -5.85 -6.88 0.19
CA ILE A 447 -6.59 -8.11 0.53
C ILE A 447 -6.59 -8.32 2.04
N ILE A 448 -5.44 -8.14 2.71
CA ILE A 448 -5.30 -8.26 4.16
C ILE A 448 -4.64 -6.98 4.70
N PRO A 449 -5.42 -6.01 5.23
CA PRO A 449 -4.87 -4.78 5.80
C PRO A 449 -3.91 -5.09 6.96
N GLY A 450 -2.77 -4.42 6.99
CA GLY A 450 -1.68 -4.60 7.95
C GLY A 450 -0.83 -5.85 7.73
N SER A 451 -0.98 -6.57 6.61
CA SER A 451 -0.24 -7.82 6.35
C SER A 451 1.20 -7.64 5.87
N THR A 452 1.59 -6.42 5.54
CA THR A 452 2.96 -6.03 5.17
C THR A 452 3.65 -5.26 6.28
N SER A 453 2.93 -4.89 7.35
CA SER A 453 3.52 -4.42 8.60
C SER A 453 4.35 -5.56 9.21
N VAL A 454 5.57 -5.27 9.63
CA VAL A 454 6.41 -6.28 10.29
C VAL A 454 5.83 -6.52 11.69
N ASN A 455 5.54 -7.79 12.03
CA ASN A 455 5.12 -8.19 13.39
C ASN A 455 6.32 -8.40 14.32
#